data_AF-A0A2V7XI34-F1
#
_entry.id   AF-A0A2V7XI34-F1
#
_cell.length_a   1.000
_cell.length_b   1.000
_cell.length_c   1.000
_cell.angle_alpha   90.00
_cell.angle_beta   90.00
_cell.angle_gamma   90.00
#
_symmetry.space_group_name_H-M   'P 1'
#
loop_
_entity.id
_entity.type
_entity.pdbx_description
1 polymer ?
#
loop_
_entity_poly.entity_id
_entity_poly.type
_entity_poly.pdbx_seq_one_letter_code
_entity_poly.pdbx_strand_id
1 'polypeptide(L)'
;MPAEAASYLVATNRINFVRDYGGEVGGPVWRDHLWFWAAMSENKISNQAASSPASAGALDNIILRDKNAKLNGQILPSNSGVFFYSFGDKVRNARSLSPTRPFETAYHQTGPTKVYKVEDTQIVGTSLYLTGMWSKVDGGFSLIPNGGDGEGAATAFRDTSNVWHNTFRDYITTRPQKQYRLDGSKFFDIGTMNHELKFGFGYRNTPTVSHSAWPGPYHGYVRYRSSSYCSSRGVPTTPQCTQFHFLRDDNVNYAQKYNDFYVGDTILMGNLTIQAGLRWDDQKTKNTASSSPANPVIGTPVQLTNGSISLPGLSFGGDTRDLRWKTLEPRVGLTYALGSDKKTLLRAGYNRYANQIG
;
A
#
# COMPACT_ATOMS: atom_id res chain seq x y z
N MET A 1 24.60 21.21 -15.01
CA MET A 1 25.42 20.26 -14.22
C MET A 1 26.57 21.05 -13.60
N PRO A 2 26.98 20.75 -12.37
CA PRO A 2 28.26 21.24 -11.82
C PRO A 2 29.42 20.86 -12.75
N ALA A 3 30.47 21.69 -12.79
CA ALA A 3 31.59 21.50 -13.72
C ALA A 3 32.35 20.19 -13.45
N GLU A 4 32.41 19.80 -12.18
CA GLU A 4 33.05 18.58 -11.68
C GLU A 4 32.34 17.32 -12.19
N ALA A 5 31.04 17.41 -12.47
CA ALA A 5 30.21 16.30 -12.93
C ALA A 5 30.24 16.09 -14.46
N ALA A 6 30.71 17.08 -15.22
CA ALA A 6 30.64 17.07 -16.68
C ALA A 6 31.46 15.95 -17.35
N SER A 7 32.52 15.47 -16.68
CA SER A 7 33.41 14.43 -17.21
C SER A 7 32.84 13.00 -17.11
N TYR A 8 31.85 12.77 -16.24
CA TYR A 8 31.30 11.43 -15.99
C TYR A 8 29.77 11.32 -16.08
N LEU A 9 29.04 12.44 -16.14
CA LEU A 9 27.59 12.46 -16.39
C LEU A 9 27.30 12.90 -17.83
N VAL A 10 27.31 11.94 -18.76
CA VAL A 10 27.06 12.20 -20.19
C VAL A 10 25.56 12.38 -20.51
N ALA A 11 24.68 11.74 -19.73
CA ALA A 11 23.23 11.90 -19.83
C ALA A 11 22.57 11.66 -18.45
N THR A 12 21.49 12.39 -18.18
CA THR A 12 20.66 12.23 -16.96
C THR A 12 19.21 12.07 -17.35
N ASN A 13 18.42 11.47 -16.45
CA ASN A 13 16.96 11.51 -16.60
C ASN A 13 16.51 12.97 -16.57
N ARG A 14 15.48 13.30 -17.35
CA ARG A 14 14.95 14.67 -17.44
C ARG A 14 13.43 14.64 -17.35
N ILE A 15 12.86 15.71 -16.81
CA ILE A 15 11.43 15.96 -16.88
C ILE A 15 11.15 16.61 -18.23
N ASN A 16 10.26 16.00 -19.02
CA ASN A 16 9.77 16.58 -20.27
C ASN A 16 8.67 17.61 -19.97
N PHE A 17 7.68 17.24 -19.16
CA PHE A 17 6.68 18.17 -18.66
C PHE A 17 6.09 17.73 -17.31
N VAL A 18 5.52 18.71 -16.61
CA VAL A 18 4.56 18.53 -15.52
C VAL A 18 3.34 19.38 -15.84
N ARG A 19 2.15 18.79 -15.80
CA ARG A 19 0.87 19.47 -16.04
C ARG A 19 -0.10 19.06 -14.96
N ASP A 20 -0.76 20.04 -14.36
CA ASP A 20 -1.74 19.81 -13.30
C ASP A 20 -3.09 20.39 -13.72
N TYR A 21 -4.13 19.61 -13.56
CA TYR A 21 -5.49 19.99 -13.87
C TYR A 21 -6.36 19.61 -12.68
N GLY A 22 -7.20 20.53 -12.24
CA GLY A 22 -8.11 20.22 -11.16
C GLY A 22 -9.27 21.20 -11.09
N GLY A 23 -10.30 20.78 -10.37
CA GLY A 23 -11.45 21.60 -10.07
C GLY A 23 -12.17 21.04 -8.85
N GLU A 24 -12.81 21.94 -8.12
CA GLU A 24 -13.62 21.59 -6.98
C GLU A 24 -14.92 22.40 -6.98
N VAL A 25 -15.93 21.84 -6.35
CA VAL A 25 -17.23 22.47 -6.15
C VAL A 25 -17.78 22.01 -4.82
N GLY A 26 -18.44 22.91 -4.10
CA GLY A 26 -19.07 22.58 -2.83
C GLY A 26 -19.97 23.70 -2.35
N GLY A 27 -20.77 23.40 -1.34
CA GLY A 27 -21.70 24.33 -0.75
C GLY A 27 -22.81 23.65 0.02
N PRO A 28 -23.73 24.43 0.60
CA PRO A 28 -24.94 23.90 1.20
C PRO A 28 -25.86 23.30 0.13
N VAL A 29 -26.27 22.04 0.30
CA VAL A 29 -27.38 21.41 -0.43
C VAL A 29 -28.70 21.78 0.24
N TRP A 30 -28.71 21.73 1.56
CA TRP A 30 -29.79 22.22 2.41
C TRP A 30 -29.16 23.10 3.49
N ARG A 31 -29.48 24.39 3.44
CA ARG A 31 -28.92 25.40 4.33
C ARG A 31 -29.05 24.94 5.79
N ASP A 32 -27.95 25.04 6.51
CA ASP A 32 -27.81 24.69 7.93
C ASP A 32 -27.99 23.19 8.29
N HIS A 33 -28.15 22.30 7.29
CA HIS A 33 -28.39 20.87 7.53
C HIS A 33 -27.52 19.94 6.70
N LEU A 34 -27.22 20.25 5.43
CA LEU A 34 -26.49 19.36 4.54
C LEU A 34 -25.56 20.16 3.63
N TRP A 35 -24.29 19.76 3.62
CA TRP A 35 -23.25 20.34 2.78
C TRP A 35 -22.54 19.26 1.99
N PHE A 36 -22.22 19.59 0.73
CA PHE A 36 -21.41 18.74 -0.12
C PHE A 36 -20.12 19.46 -0.51
N TRP A 37 -19.09 18.66 -0.79
CA TRP A 37 -17.88 19.10 -1.47
C TRP A 37 -17.41 17.95 -2.36
N ALA A 38 -16.97 18.27 -3.57
CA ALA A 38 -16.38 17.34 -4.50
C ALA A 38 -15.20 17.99 -5.20
N ALA A 39 -14.15 17.21 -5.44
CA ALA A 39 -12.96 17.65 -6.15
C ALA A 39 -12.45 16.56 -7.07
N MET A 40 -11.84 16.96 -8.18
CA MET A 40 -11.08 16.08 -9.05
C MET A 40 -9.76 16.76 -9.43
N SER A 41 -8.70 15.98 -9.54
CA SER A 41 -7.42 16.43 -10.07
C SER A 41 -6.73 15.35 -10.88
N GLU A 42 -5.95 15.78 -11.87
CA GLU A 42 -5.09 14.94 -12.67
C GLU A 42 -3.72 15.61 -12.83
N ASN A 43 -2.68 15.01 -12.23
CA ASN A 43 -1.30 15.45 -12.38
C ASN A 43 -0.58 14.54 -13.37
N LYS A 44 -0.07 15.12 -14.47
CA LYS A 44 0.67 14.41 -15.53
C LYS A 44 2.13 14.80 -15.48
N ILE A 45 2.98 13.80 -15.31
CA ILE A 45 4.43 13.95 -15.28
C ILE A 45 5.00 13.08 -16.40
N SER A 46 5.85 13.64 -17.24
CA SER A 46 6.53 12.90 -18.29
C SER A 46 8.03 12.90 -18.03
N ASN A 47 8.61 11.72 -17.87
CA ASN A 47 10.03 11.53 -17.66
C ASN A 47 10.69 10.96 -18.92
N GLN A 48 11.87 11.46 -19.21
CA GLN A 48 12.75 10.95 -20.25
C GLN A 48 13.95 10.27 -19.59
N ALA A 49 14.20 9.01 -19.94
CA ALA A 49 15.35 8.27 -19.45
C ALA A 49 16.65 8.75 -20.12
N ALA A 50 17.74 8.79 -19.36
CA ALA A 50 19.08 9.19 -19.82
C ALA A 50 19.62 8.32 -20.96
N SER A 51 19.26 7.03 -20.95
CA SER A 51 19.73 6.01 -21.86
C SER A 51 18.54 5.20 -22.36
N SER A 52 17.83 5.76 -23.35
CA SER A 52 16.90 4.97 -24.14
C SER A 52 17.71 4.27 -25.24
N PRO A 53 17.73 2.92 -25.32
CA PRO A 53 18.34 2.24 -26.46
C PRO A 53 17.68 2.72 -27.75
N ALA A 54 18.45 2.75 -28.84
CA ALA A 54 18.22 3.46 -30.11
C ALA A 54 16.90 3.18 -30.87
N SER A 55 15.97 2.43 -30.29
CA SER A 55 14.60 2.22 -30.77
C SER A 55 13.60 2.92 -29.83
N ALA A 56 13.25 4.16 -30.24
CA ALA A 56 12.12 4.98 -29.83
C ALA A 56 12.06 5.46 -28.37
N GLY A 57 12.33 6.77 -28.17
CA GLY A 57 11.38 7.80 -27.71
C GLY A 57 10.31 7.50 -26.64
N ALA A 58 10.39 6.39 -25.91
CA ALA A 58 9.40 5.96 -24.95
C ALA A 58 9.56 6.79 -23.68
N LEU A 59 8.67 7.77 -23.53
CA LEU A 59 8.58 8.55 -22.31
C LEU A 59 7.90 7.73 -21.22
N ASP A 60 8.46 7.80 -20.03
CA ASP A 60 7.84 7.28 -18.83
C ASP A 60 6.87 8.32 -18.28
N ASN A 61 5.62 8.20 -18.73
CA ASN A 61 4.50 9.04 -18.37
C ASN A 61 3.83 8.48 -17.12
N ILE A 62 3.70 9.35 -16.11
CA ILE A 62 3.01 9.11 -14.86
C ILE A 62 1.76 10.00 -14.86
N ILE A 63 0.62 9.41 -14.53
CA ILE A 63 -0.63 10.12 -14.33
C ILE A 63 -1.11 9.80 -12.92
N LEU A 64 -1.29 10.83 -12.09
CA LEU A 64 -1.93 10.73 -10.80
C LEU A 64 -3.36 11.24 -10.97
N ARG A 65 -4.34 10.39 -10.72
CA ARG A 65 -5.77 10.71 -10.83
C ARG A 65 -6.39 10.68 -9.47
N ASP A 66 -6.96 11.80 -9.03
CA ASP A 66 -7.60 11.90 -7.72
C ASP A 66 -9.04 12.40 -7.88
N LYS A 67 -9.94 11.79 -7.12
CA LYS A 67 -11.34 12.22 -7.00
C LYS A 67 -11.72 12.14 -5.52
N ASN A 68 -12.33 13.19 -5.00
CA ASN A 68 -12.79 13.22 -3.63
C ASN A 68 -14.23 13.71 -3.59
N ALA A 69 -15.01 13.18 -2.66
CA ALA A 69 -16.35 13.65 -2.36
C ALA A 69 -16.57 13.58 -0.85
N LYS A 70 -17.23 14.58 -0.29
CA LYS A 70 -17.60 14.65 1.12
C LYS A 70 -19.03 15.16 1.24
N LEU A 71 -19.81 14.51 2.09
CA LEU A 71 -21.11 14.98 2.55
C LEU A 71 -21.03 15.15 4.06
N ASN A 72 -21.45 16.31 4.57
CA ASN A 72 -21.58 16.57 6.00
C ASN A 72 -23.04 16.91 6.26
N GLY A 73 -23.64 16.29 7.26
CA GLY A 73 -25.03 16.53 7.65
C GLY A 73 -25.15 16.83 9.14
N GLN A 74 -25.88 17.89 9.49
CA GLN A 74 -26.42 18.07 10.83
C GLN A 74 -27.83 17.47 10.84
N ILE A 75 -27.96 16.23 11.30
CA ILE A 75 -29.22 15.46 11.17
C ILE A 75 -30.21 15.87 12.27
N LEU A 76 -29.69 16.09 13.49
CA LEU A 76 -30.43 16.61 14.65
C LEU A 76 -29.55 17.67 15.34
N PRO A 77 -30.07 18.55 16.22
CA PRO A 77 -29.23 19.46 16.98
C PRO A 77 -28.12 18.78 17.79
N SER A 78 -28.32 17.51 18.17
CA SER A 78 -27.38 16.68 18.91
C SER A 78 -26.67 15.63 18.05
N ASN A 79 -26.83 15.63 16.72
CA ASN A 79 -26.25 14.61 15.84
C ASN A 79 -25.68 15.20 14.55
N SER A 80 -24.50 14.72 14.15
CA SER A 80 -23.91 15.03 12.85
C SER A 80 -23.34 13.78 12.18
N GLY A 81 -23.55 13.65 10.88
CA GLY A 81 -23.01 12.58 10.05
C GLY A 81 -22.04 13.10 8.99
N VAL A 82 -21.03 12.30 8.66
CA VAL A 82 -20.09 12.56 7.57
C VAL A 82 -19.97 11.31 6.71
N PHE A 83 -20.14 11.48 5.39
CA PHE A 83 -19.70 10.50 4.40
C PHE A 83 -18.52 11.08 3.63
N PHE A 84 -17.48 10.27 3.43
CA PHE A 84 -16.32 10.62 2.63
C PHE A 84 -15.96 9.51 1.66
N TYR A 85 -15.70 9.92 0.43
CA TYR A 85 -15.18 9.08 -0.63
C TYR A 85 -13.89 9.69 -1.18
N SER A 86 -12.88 8.86 -1.36
CA SER A 86 -11.67 9.23 -2.09
C SER A 86 -11.32 8.13 -3.07
N PHE A 87 -10.85 8.51 -4.25
CA PHE A 87 -10.25 7.65 -5.25
C PHE A 87 -8.92 8.26 -5.64
N GLY A 88 -7.86 7.46 -5.61
CA GLY A 88 -6.56 7.80 -6.15
C GLY A 88 -6.08 6.68 -7.06
N ASP A 89 -5.52 7.00 -8.21
CA ASP A 89 -4.85 6.03 -9.09
C ASP A 89 -3.56 6.60 -9.64
N LYS A 90 -2.48 5.86 -9.43
CA LYS A 90 -1.18 6.14 -10.05
C LYS A 90 -1.01 5.21 -11.24
N VAL A 91 -1.11 5.78 -12.43
CA VAL A 91 -0.83 5.11 -13.69
C VAL A 91 0.58 5.47 -14.15
N ARG A 92 1.34 4.48 -14.63
CA ARG A 92 2.66 4.70 -15.24
C ARG A 92 2.82 3.76 -16.42
N ASN A 93 3.18 4.25 -17.60
CA ASN A 93 3.23 3.42 -18.82
C ASN A 93 4.55 2.65 -19.02
N ALA A 94 5.67 3.10 -18.44
CA ALA A 94 6.99 2.54 -18.73
C ALA A 94 7.84 2.43 -17.46
N ARG A 95 7.25 1.92 -16.38
CA ARG A 95 8.00 1.72 -15.13
C ARG A 95 9.14 0.73 -15.35
N SER A 96 10.33 1.13 -14.89
CA SER A 96 11.57 0.37 -15.01
C SER A 96 12.12 0.28 -16.44
N LEU A 97 11.71 1.17 -17.35
CA LEU A 97 12.36 1.34 -18.65
C LEU A 97 13.85 1.64 -18.48
N SER A 98 14.69 0.86 -19.15
CA SER A 98 16.15 1.00 -19.12
C SER A 98 16.80 0.31 -20.32
N PRO A 99 18.12 0.47 -20.55
CA PRO A 99 18.84 -0.26 -21.60
C PRO A 99 18.73 -1.79 -21.52
N THR A 100 18.50 -2.34 -20.32
CA THR A 100 18.33 -3.79 -20.13
C THR A 100 16.87 -4.21 -19.98
N ARG A 101 15.95 -3.24 -20.00
CA ARG A 101 14.51 -3.39 -19.83
C ARG A 101 13.80 -2.48 -20.85
N PRO A 102 13.80 -2.83 -22.15
CA PRO A 102 13.15 -2.05 -23.18
C PRO A 102 11.62 -2.01 -22.97
N PHE A 103 10.91 -1.18 -23.74
CA PHE A 103 9.53 -0.79 -23.45
C PHE A 103 8.57 -1.97 -23.27
N GLU A 104 8.66 -3.00 -24.10
CA GLU A 104 7.85 -4.23 -24.04
C GLU A 104 8.06 -5.01 -22.74
N THR A 105 9.21 -4.86 -22.08
CA THR A 105 9.47 -5.53 -20.80
C THR A 105 9.18 -4.61 -19.62
N ALA A 106 9.19 -3.28 -19.82
CA ALA A 106 8.81 -2.30 -18.81
C ALA A 106 7.33 -2.45 -18.42
N TYR A 107 6.99 -1.95 -17.24
CA TYR A 107 5.65 -2.14 -16.69
C TYR A 107 4.70 -0.99 -17.01
N HIS A 108 3.51 -1.34 -17.47
CA HIS A 108 2.29 -0.60 -17.21
C HIS A 108 1.87 -0.83 -15.75
N GLN A 109 1.98 0.21 -14.92
CA GLN A 109 1.52 0.21 -13.53
C GLN A 109 0.18 0.92 -13.43
N THR A 110 -0.74 0.36 -12.65
CA THR A 110 -1.92 1.06 -12.10
C THR A 110 -2.08 0.68 -10.63
N GLY A 111 -2.66 1.57 -9.82
CA GLY A 111 -2.86 1.36 -8.39
C GLY A 111 -4.11 2.06 -7.89
N PRO A 112 -5.30 1.68 -8.39
CA PRO A 112 -6.54 2.33 -8.00
C PRO A 112 -6.83 2.01 -6.53
N THR A 113 -6.99 3.06 -5.74
CA THR A 113 -7.30 2.98 -4.31
C THR A 113 -8.58 3.76 -4.06
N LYS A 114 -9.63 3.08 -3.61
CA LYS A 114 -10.89 3.69 -3.19
C LYS A 114 -10.98 3.67 -1.68
N VAL A 115 -11.30 4.81 -1.07
CA VAL A 115 -11.57 4.93 0.37
C VAL A 115 -13.03 5.35 0.53
N TYR A 116 -13.75 4.60 1.34
CA TYR A 116 -15.08 4.95 1.83
C TYR A 116 -14.98 5.13 3.33
N LYS A 117 -15.53 6.21 3.87
CA LYS A 117 -15.63 6.46 5.30
C LYS A 117 -17.01 7.00 5.63
N VAL A 118 -17.59 6.47 6.70
CA VAL A 118 -18.82 6.97 7.33
C VAL A 118 -18.48 7.28 8.77
N GLU A 119 -18.90 8.44 9.24
CA GLU A 119 -18.77 8.90 10.63
C GLU A 119 -20.14 9.38 11.09
N ASP A 120 -20.54 9.02 12.29
CA ASP A 120 -21.76 9.52 12.94
C ASP A 120 -21.41 9.90 14.37
N THR A 121 -21.68 11.16 14.73
CA THR A 121 -21.41 11.71 16.05
C THR A 121 -22.73 12.08 16.72
N GLN A 122 -22.95 11.51 17.90
CA GLN A 122 -24.09 11.81 18.76
C GLN A 122 -23.60 12.48 20.06
N ILE A 123 -24.23 13.60 20.41
CA ILE A 123 -24.13 14.24 21.73
C ILE A 123 -25.27 13.68 22.58
N VAL A 124 -24.93 13.06 23.71
CA VAL A 124 -25.88 12.47 24.66
C VAL A 124 -25.90 13.33 25.93
N GLY A 125 -27.04 13.98 26.18
CA GLY A 125 -27.15 14.99 27.23
C GLY A 125 -26.31 16.22 26.92
N THR A 126 -25.64 16.77 27.93
CA THR A 126 -24.83 18.00 27.80
C THR A 126 -23.33 17.75 27.84
N SER A 127 -22.88 16.51 28.10
CA SER A 127 -21.47 16.26 28.42
C SER A 127 -20.88 14.97 27.88
N LEU A 128 -21.61 14.16 27.12
CA LEU A 128 -21.07 12.98 26.44
C LEU A 128 -21.17 13.18 24.94
N TYR A 129 -20.06 13.03 24.21
CA TYR A 129 -20.11 12.82 22.77
C TYR A 129 -19.57 11.43 22.43
N LEU A 130 -20.22 10.78 21.46
CA LEU A 130 -19.86 9.47 20.94
C LEU A 130 -19.78 9.56 19.42
N THR A 131 -18.73 9.00 18.82
CA THR A 131 -18.55 8.95 17.38
C THR A 131 -18.32 7.51 16.93
N GLY A 132 -19.25 6.98 16.14
CA GLY A 132 -19.09 5.72 15.43
C GLY A 132 -18.48 5.97 14.05
N MET A 133 -17.53 5.15 13.64
CA MET A 133 -16.89 5.24 12.33
C MET A 133 -16.75 3.87 11.69
N TRP A 134 -16.97 3.85 10.38
CA TRP A 134 -16.66 2.73 9.51
C TRP A 134 -15.81 3.22 8.35
N SER A 135 -14.82 2.44 7.94
CA SER A 135 -14.11 2.70 6.69
C SER A 135 -13.72 1.43 5.95
N LYS A 136 -13.65 1.56 4.62
CA LYS A 136 -13.16 0.54 3.71
C LYS A 136 -12.16 1.17 2.74
N VAL A 137 -10.98 0.57 2.63
CA VAL A 137 -10.01 0.87 1.60
C VAL A 137 -9.99 -0.30 0.63
N ASP A 138 -10.33 -0.08 -0.63
CA ASP A 138 -10.09 -1.03 -1.71
C ASP A 138 -8.83 -0.57 -2.45
N GLY A 139 -7.68 -1.09 -2.03
CA GLY A 139 -6.37 -0.73 -2.58
C GLY A 139 -5.62 -1.92 -3.14
N GLY A 140 -4.45 -1.64 -3.70
CA GLY A 140 -3.65 -2.61 -4.43
C GLY A 140 -2.87 -1.93 -5.55
N PHE A 141 -2.07 -2.70 -6.27
CA PHE A 141 -1.49 -2.24 -7.53
C PHE A 141 -1.12 -3.43 -8.41
N SER A 142 -0.99 -3.17 -9.70
CA SER A 142 -0.45 -4.13 -10.65
C SER A 142 0.79 -3.56 -11.35
N LEU A 143 1.67 -4.46 -11.74
CA LEU A 143 2.81 -4.24 -12.61
C LEU A 143 2.67 -5.24 -13.75
N ILE A 144 2.08 -4.79 -14.85
CA ILE A 144 1.84 -5.62 -16.03
C ILE A 144 2.86 -5.22 -17.09
N PRO A 145 3.69 -6.13 -17.62
CA PRO A 145 4.63 -5.80 -18.69
C PRO A 145 3.89 -5.34 -19.94
N ASN A 146 4.43 -4.35 -20.66
CA ASN A 146 3.79 -3.83 -21.88
C ASN A 146 3.72 -4.87 -23.03
N GLY A 147 4.57 -5.89 -22.98
CA GLY A 147 4.61 -7.02 -23.91
C GLY A 147 3.51 -8.06 -23.71
N GLY A 148 2.62 -7.82 -22.75
CA GLY A 148 1.47 -8.68 -22.45
C GLY A 148 1.72 -9.65 -21.29
N ASP A 149 0.63 -10.03 -20.64
CA ASP A 149 0.54 -11.00 -19.56
C ASP A 149 -0.24 -12.27 -19.98
N GLY A 150 -0.24 -13.27 -19.10
CA GLY A 150 -0.93 -14.54 -19.32
C GLY A 150 -0.30 -15.44 -20.40
N GLU A 151 -0.95 -16.56 -20.71
CA GLU A 151 -0.42 -17.62 -21.57
C GLU A 151 -0.26 -17.21 -23.04
N GLY A 152 -1.05 -16.23 -23.51
CA GLY A 152 -1.01 -15.74 -24.89
C GLY A 152 0.17 -14.80 -25.19
N ALA A 153 0.89 -14.34 -24.17
CA ALA A 153 2.07 -13.49 -24.36
C ALA A 153 3.25 -14.28 -24.94
N ALA A 154 4.12 -13.61 -25.70
CA ALA A 154 5.37 -14.20 -26.14
C ALA A 154 6.26 -14.52 -24.94
N THR A 155 6.95 -15.66 -24.96
CA THR A 155 7.85 -16.03 -23.85
C THR A 155 8.95 -15.00 -23.66
N ALA A 156 9.11 -14.52 -22.43
CA ALA A 156 10.20 -13.62 -22.08
C ALA A 156 11.55 -14.29 -22.37
N PHE A 157 12.48 -13.55 -22.96
CA PHE A 157 13.86 -14.02 -23.05
C PHE A 157 14.85 -12.94 -22.68
N ARG A 158 16.04 -13.37 -22.27
CA ARG A 158 17.18 -12.52 -21.99
C ARG A 158 18.34 -12.87 -22.89
N ASP A 159 18.82 -11.89 -23.66
CA ASP A 159 19.91 -12.10 -24.61
C ASP A 159 21.29 -12.20 -23.94
N THR A 160 22.33 -12.42 -24.74
CA THR A 160 23.73 -12.52 -24.29
C THR A 160 24.28 -11.19 -23.78
N SER A 161 23.69 -10.06 -24.19
CA SER A 161 23.94 -8.71 -23.67
C SER A 161 23.19 -8.42 -22.37
N ASN A 162 22.48 -9.42 -21.83
CA ASN A 162 21.69 -9.35 -20.61
C ASN A 162 20.47 -8.41 -20.69
N VAL A 163 19.98 -8.12 -21.89
CA VAL A 163 18.77 -7.32 -22.16
C VAL A 163 17.56 -8.25 -22.21
N TRP A 164 16.47 -7.85 -21.57
CA TRP A 164 15.19 -8.56 -21.62
C TRP A 164 14.40 -8.19 -22.88
N HIS A 165 13.62 -9.14 -23.39
CA HIS A 165 12.81 -9.00 -24.59
C HIS A 165 11.44 -9.66 -24.41
N ASN A 166 10.53 -9.35 -25.33
CA ASN A 166 9.14 -9.83 -25.44
C ASN A 166 8.22 -9.36 -24.32
N THR A 167 8.49 -9.75 -23.07
CA THR A 167 7.66 -9.44 -21.90
C THR A 167 8.50 -9.61 -20.62
N PHE A 168 7.87 -9.59 -19.44
CA PHE A 168 8.53 -9.82 -18.16
C PHE A 168 7.61 -10.37 -17.07
N ARG A 169 8.14 -10.69 -15.89
CA ARG A 169 7.35 -11.17 -14.76
C ARG A 169 6.32 -10.14 -14.31
N ASP A 170 5.04 -10.49 -14.29
CA ASP A 170 3.98 -9.63 -13.74
C ASP A 170 3.95 -9.67 -12.19
N TYR A 171 3.26 -8.70 -11.60
CA TYR A 171 2.94 -8.68 -10.18
C TYR A 171 1.62 -7.98 -9.96
N ILE A 172 0.70 -8.61 -9.23
CA ILE A 172 -0.60 -8.04 -8.88
C ILE A 172 -0.79 -8.21 -7.38
N THR A 173 -1.17 -7.15 -6.68
CA THR A 173 -1.53 -7.23 -5.26
C THR A 173 -2.85 -6.52 -4.98
N THR A 174 -3.71 -7.19 -4.22
CA THR A 174 -4.99 -6.66 -3.73
C THR A 174 -4.93 -6.59 -2.22
N ARG A 175 -5.11 -5.39 -1.66
CA ARG A 175 -4.85 -5.07 -0.25
C ARG A 175 -6.03 -4.34 0.39
N PRO A 176 -7.23 -4.93 0.42
CA PRO A 176 -8.39 -4.28 1.01
C PRO A 176 -8.22 -4.16 2.53
N GLN A 177 -8.75 -3.08 3.09
CA GLN A 177 -8.77 -2.84 4.52
C GLN A 177 -10.20 -2.51 4.95
N LYS A 178 -10.64 -3.07 6.08
CA LYS A 178 -11.90 -2.71 6.73
C LYS A 178 -11.62 -2.30 8.15
N GLN A 179 -12.17 -1.16 8.57
CA GLN A 179 -11.99 -0.63 9.92
C GLN A 179 -13.33 -0.20 10.52
N TYR A 180 -13.45 -0.43 11.82
CA TYR A 180 -14.55 0.03 12.66
C TYR A 180 -13.94 0.72 13.85
N ARG A 181 -14.50 1.85 14.26
CA ARG A 181 -14.01 2.60 15.40
C ARG A 181 -15.18 3.23 16.15
N LEU A 182 -15.07 3.26 17.46
CA LEU A 182 -15.96 3.98 18.34
C LEU A 182 -15.08 4.83 19.27
N ASP A 183 -15.25 6.13 19.24
CA ASP A 183 -14.56 7.05 20.15
C ASP A 183 -15.61 7.83 20.96
N GLY A 184 -15.28 8.17 22.20
CA GLY A 184 -16.13 8.98 23.06
C GLY A 184 -15.32 9.89 23.97
N SER A 185 -15.97 10.95 24.43
CA SER A 185 -15.46 11.78 25.53
C SER A 185 -16.60 12.22 26.43
N LYS A 186 -16.36 12.12 27.73
CA LYS A 186 -17.29 12.49 28.78
C LYS A 186 -16.68 13.58 29.66
N PHE A 187 -17.40 14.69 29.81
CA PHE A 187 -17.07 15.75 30.75
C PHE A 187 -17.88 15.62 32.03
N PHE A 188 -17.21 15.75 33.17
CA PHE A 188 -17.82 15.72 34.50
C PHE A 188 -16.87 16.31 35.54
N ASP A 189 -17.41 16.63 36.70
CA ASP A 189 -16.65 17.21 37.81
C ASP A 189 -16.62 16.24 39.00
N ILE A 190 -15.48 16.18 39.67
CA ILE A 190 -15.33 15.50 40.96
C ILE A 190 -14.72 16.51 41.94
N GLY A 191 -15.56 17.04 42.84
CA GLY A 191 -15.14 18.09 43.77
C GLY A 191 -14.71 19.36 43.03
N THR A 192 -13.45 19.76 43.18
CA THR A 192 -12.86 20.92 42.48
C THR A 192 -12.14 20.55 41.19
N MET A 193 -12.20 19.28 40.77
CA MET A 193 -11.55 18.79 39.56
C MET A 193 -12.54 18.72 38.40
N ASN A 194 -12.13 19.20 37.23
CA ASN A 194 -12.85 18.97 35.98
C ASN A 194 -12.17 17.85 35.19
N HIS A 195 -12.96 16.91 34.68
CA HIS A 195 -12.49 15.73 33.96
C HIS A 195 -12.96 15.75 32.51
N GLU A 196 -12.09 15.31 31.61
CA GLU A 196 -12.43 14.92 30.24
C GLU A 196 -11.96 13.48 30.03
N LEU A 197 -12.87 12.53 30.28
CA LEU A 197 -12.61 11.11 30.08
C LEU A 197 -12.82 10.73 28.62
N LYS A 198 -11.73 10.46 27.91
CA LYS A 198 -11.69 9.94 26.53
C LYS A 198 -11.57 8.43 26.55
N PHE A 199 -12.33 7.77 25.71
CA PHE A 199 -12.25 6.33 25.54
C PHE A 199 -12.56 5.94 24.11
N GLY A 200 -12.11 4.77 23.71
CA GLY A 200 -12.45 4.26 22.40
C GLY A 200 -12.00 2.84 22.15
N PHE A 201 -12.53 2.29 21.07
CA PHE A 201 -12.28 0.96 20.57
C PHE A 201 -12.09 1.00 19.07
N GLY A 202 -11.13 0.21 18.58
CA GLY A 202 -10.86 0.04 17.16
C GLY A 202 -10.76 -1.42 16.77
N TYR A 203 -11.28 -1.77 15.59
CA TYR A 203 -11.02 -3.03 14.92
C TYR A 203 -10.61 -2.78 13.47
N ARG A 204 -9.57 -3.46 13.00
CA ARG A 204 -9.10 -3.42 11.62
C ARG A 204 -8.75 -4.82 11.11
N ASN A 205 -9.13 -5.10 9.86
CA ASN A 205 -8.79 -6.31 9.12
C ASN A 205 -8.19 -5.94 7.75
N THR A 206 -7.01 -6.45 7.44
CA THR A 206 -6.24 -6.11 6.23
C THR A 206 -5.72 -7.37 5.52
N PRO A 207 -6.60 -8.19 4.90
CA PRO A 207 -6.14 -9.30 4.07
C PRO A 207 -5.38 -8.76 2.86
N THR A 208 -4.36 -9.49 2.45
CA THR A 208 -3.57 -9.21 1.25
C THR A 208 -3.43 -10.48 0.45
N VAL A 209 -3.70 -10.37 -0.84
CA VAL A 209 -3.48 -11.40 -1.85
C VAL A 209 -2.52 -10.81 -2.87
N SER A 210 -1.43 -11.51 -3.14
CA SER A 210 -0.49 -11.14 -4.20
C SER A 210 -0.24 -12.31 -5.12
N HIS A 211 -0.13 -12.02 -6.40
CA HIS A 211 0.21 -12.95 -7.47
C HIS A 211 1.43 -12.41 -8.22
N SER A 212 2.31 -13.30 -8.64
CA SER A 212 3.32 -13.00 -9.65
C SER A 212 3.53 -14.20 -10.55
N ALA A 213 3.54 -13.99 -11.86
CA ALA A 213 3.82 -15.02 -12.85
C ALA A 213 4.79 -14.53 -13.92
N TRP A 214 5.38 -15.49 -14.63
CA TRP A 214 6.05 -15.21 -15.89
C TRP A 214 5.04 -15.47 -17.02
N PRO A 215 4.73 -14.47 -17.85
CA PRO A 215 3.83 -14.65 -18.97
C PRO A 215 4.36 -15.62 -20.03
N GLY A 216 3.43 -16.08 -20.87
CA GLY A 216 3.65 -16.99 -21.97
C GLY A 216 3.50 -18.46 -21.60
N PRO A 217 3.50 -19.34 -22.62
CA PRO A 217 3.02 -20.72 -22.50
C PRO A 217 3.89 -21.62 -21.60
N TYR A 218 5.11 -21.19 -21.25
CA TYR A 218 6.04 -21.98 -20.44
C TYR A 218 6.06 -21.57 -18.95
N HIS A 219 5.34 -20.51 -18.56
CA HIS A 219 5.36 -19.90 -17.23
C HIS A 219 6.80 -19.71 -16.73
N GLY A 220 7.60 -19.04 -17.53
CA GLY A 220 9.03 -18.95 -17.33
C GLY A 220 9.72 -18.05 -18.33
N TYR A 221 11.03 -18.18 -18.43
CA TYR A 221 11.80 -17.38 -19.38
C TYR A 221 12.97 -18.15 -19.97
N VAL A 222 13.42 -17.67 -21.13
CA VAL A 222 14.58 -18.20 -21.83
C VAL A 222 15.78 -17.29 -21.59
N ARG A 223 16.97 -17.86 -21.41
CA ARG A 223 18.21 -17.11 -21.35
C ARG A 223 19.17 -17.60 -22.43
N TYR A 224 19.51 -16.72 -23.36
CA TYR A 224 20.60 -16.97 -24.30
C TYR A 224 21.94 -16.79 -23.60
N ARG A 225 22.85 -17.72 -23.85
CA ARG A 225 24.16 -17.82 -23.19
C ARG A 225 25.25 -17.94 -24.24
N SER A 226 26.47 -17.62 -23.87
CA SER A 226 27.62 -17.86 -24.74
C SER A 226 27.84 -19.36 -24.97
N SER A 227 28.38 -19.73 -26.11
CA SER A 227 28.75 -21.13 -26.40
C SER A 227 29.74 -21.67 -25.36
N SER A 228 30.62 -20.82 -24.82
CA SER A 228 31.53 -21.18 -23.73
C SER A 228 30.81 -21.59 -22.44
N TYR A 229 29.65 -20.99 -22.11
CA TYR A 229 28.86 -21.34 -20.93
C TYR A 229 28.29 -22.77 -21.01
N CYS A 230 27.80 -23.17 -22.19
CA CYS A 230 27.32 -24.54 -22.44
C CYS A 230 28.47 -25.54 -22.51
N SER A 231 29.55 -25.19 -23.22
CA SER A 231 30.71 -26.06 -23.39
C SER A 231 31.36 -26.41 -22.04
N SER A 232 31.48 -25.44 -21.13
CA SER A 232 32.00 -25.68 -19.78
C SER A 232 31.10 -26.56 -18.91
N ARG A 233 29.91 -26.93 -19.38
CA ARG A 233 28.92 -27.79 -18.71
C ARG A 233 28.65 -29.07 -19.48
N GLY A 234 29.47 -29.37 -20.50
CA GLY A 234 29.34 -30.58 -21.32
C GLY A 234 28.08 -30.61 -22.20
N VAL A 235 27.43 -29.47 -22.44
CA VAL A 235 26.28 -29.38 -23.34
C VAL A 235 26.79 -29.21 -24.77
N PRO A 236 26.50 -30.15 -25.71
CA PRO A 236 26.92 -30.03 -27.10
C PRO A 236 26.39 -28.72 -27.71
N THR A 237 27.26 -27.92 -28.32
CA THR A 237 26.88 -26.61 -28.87
C THR A 237 26.56 -26.72 -30.35
N THR A 238 25.29 -26.49 -30.72
CA THR A 238 24.91 -25.92 -32.01
C THR A 238 24.96 -24.38 -31.87
N PRO A 239 24.76 -23.54 -32.93
CA PRO A 239 25.19 -22.14 -32.92
C PRO A 239 24.67 -21.24 -31.78
N GLN A 240 23.66 -21.66 -31.00
CA GLN A 240 23.05 -20.89 -29.91
C GLN A 240 22.88 -21.75 -28.66
N CYS A 241 23.53 -21.33 -27.56
CA CYS A 241 23.37 -21.94 -26.23
C CYS A 241 22.20 -21.30 -25.49
N THR A 242 21.23 -22.11 -25.07
CA THR A 242 19.97 -21.64 -24.48
C THR A 242 19.68 -22.33 -23.15
N GLN A 243 19.27 -21.56 -22.15
CA GLN A 243 18.82 -22.05 -20.86
C GLN A 243 17.34 -21.72 -20.67
N PHE A 244 16.53 -22.74 -20.42
CA PHE A 244 15.11 -22.57 -20.08
C PHE A 244 14.94 -22.53 -18.56
N HIS A 245 14.17 -21.56 -18.08
CA HIS A 245 13.73 -21.46 -16.70
C HIS A 245 12.23 -21.69 -16.66
N PHE A 246 11.80 -22.78 -16.04
CA PHE A 246 10.39 -23.08 -15.79
C PHE A 246 10.06 -22.69 -14.35
N LEU A 247 9.00 -21.91 -14.14
CA LEU A 247 8.59 -21.43 -12.83
C LEU A 247 7.12 -21.77 -12.58
N ARG A 248 6.73 -21.68 -11.31
CA ARG A 248 5.33 -21.63 -10.89
C ARG A 248 4.99 -20.22 -10.49
N ASP A 249 3.73 -19.89 -10.66
CA ASP A 249 3.14 -18.68 -10.15
C ASP A 249 3.31 -18.61 -8.62
N ASP A 250 3.61 -17.41 -8.15
CA ASP A 250 3.78 -17.12 -6.73
C ASP A 250 2.49 -16.50 -6.19
N ASN A 251 1.75 -17.26 -5.39
CA ASN A 251 0.47 -16.85 -4.80
C ASN A 251 0.61 -16.72 -3.28
N VAL A 252 0.71 -15.48 -2.84
CA VAL A 252 0.93 -15.13 -1.43
C VAL A 252 -0.35 -14.56 -0.83
N ASN A 253 -0.88 -15.25 0.17
CA ASN A 253 -2.06 -14.81 0.92
C ASN A 253 -1.71 -14.67 2.39
N TYR A 254 -2.02 -13.53 2.98
CA TYR A 254 -1.92 -13.32 4.42
C TYR A 254 -2.99 -12.36 4.91
N ALA A 255 -3.30 -12.40 6.20
CA ALA A 255 -4.26 -11.50 6.80
C ALA A 255 -3.82 -11.05 8.18
N GLN A 256 -3.99 -9.75 8.43
CA GLN A 256 -3.76 -9.16 9.73
C GLN A 256 -5.08 -8.64 10.32
N LYS A 257 -5.23 -8.86 11.62
CA LYS A 257 -6.29 -8.30 12.44
C LYS A 257 -5.67 -7.50 13.59
N TYR A 258 -6.30 -6.37 13.90
CA TYR A 258 -5.86 -5.44 14.92
C TYR A 258 -7.08 -5.03 15.73
N ASN A 259 -7.03 -5.21 17.04
CA ASN A 259 -7.99 -4.62 17.96
C ASN A 259 -7.26 -3.65 18.88
N ASP A 260 -7.91 -2.55 19.22
CA ASP A 260 -7.44 -1.67 20.27
C ASP A 260 -8.55 -1.17 21.17
N PHE A 261 -8.15 -0.88 22.39
CA PHE A 261 -8.95 -0.18 23.37
C PHE A 261 -8.08 0.91 23.99
N TYR A 262 -8.66 2.08 24.26
CA TYR A 262 -8.00 3.07 25.09
C TYR A 262 -8.98 3.75 26.03
N VAL A 263 -8.44 4.21 27.14
CA VAL A 263 -9.10 5.10 28.09
C VAL A 263 -8.06 6.10 28.60
N GLY A 264 -8.46 7.34 28.76
CA GLY A 264 -7.61 8.36 29.34
C GLY A 264 -8.41 9.54 29.82
N ASP A 265 -7.87 10.25 30.80
CA ASP A 265 -8.53 11.38 31.44
C ASP A 265 -7.61 12.60 31.36
N THR A 266 -8.21 13.75 31.07
CA THR A 266 -7.59 15.06 31.27
C THR A 266 -8.23 15.70 32.49
N ILE A 267 -7.47 15.79 33.57
CA ILE A 267 -7.92 16.28 34.86
C ILE A 267 -7.35 17.67 35.08
N LEU A 268 -8.23 18.65 35.25
CA LEU A 268 -7.89 20.02 35.63
C LEU A 268 -8.09 20.17 37.15
N MET A 269 -7.02 20.47 37.87
CA MET A 269 -7.01 20.65 39.32
C MET A 269 -6.24 21.95 39.66
N GLY A 270 -6.95 23.08 39.67
CA GLY A 270 -6.37 24.40 39.97
C GLY A 270 -5.29 24.83 38.98
N ASN A 271 -4.02 24.75 39.39
CA ASN A 271 -2.87 25.06 38.54
C ASN A 271 -2.27 23.81 37.87
N LEU A 272 -2.71 22.62 38.25
CA LEU A 272 -2.22 21.36 37.72
C LEU A 272 -3.20 20.81 36.67
N THR A 273 -2.66 20.38 35.53
CA THR A 273 -3.36 19.58 34.53
C THR A 273 -2.66 18.23 34.41
N ILE A 274 -3.39 17.15 34.63
CA ILE A 274 -2.91 15.78 34.47
C ILE A 274 -3.58 15.19 33.24
N GLN A 275 -2.80 14.60 32.34
CA GLN A 275 -3.30 13.79 31.23
C GLN A 275 -2.78 12.38 31.45
N ALA A 276 -3.64 11.44 31.81
CA ALA A 276 -3.26 10.06 32.06
C ALA A 276 -4.11 9.14 31.20
N GLY A 277 -3.47 8.25 30.45
CA GLY A 277 -4.15 7.34 29.56
C GLY A 277 -3.41 6.01 29.41
N LEU A 278 -4.19 5.01 29.03
CA LEU A 278 -3.73 3.66 28.80
C LEU A 278 -4.36 3.18 27.50
N ARG A 279 -3.52 2.64 26.62
CA ARG A 279 -3.95 1.97 25.41
C ARG A 279 -3.49 0.51 25.43
N TRP A 280 -4.37 -0.37 25.00
CA TRP A 280 -4.09 -1.78 24.79
C TRP A 280 -4.32 -2.11 23.33
N ASP A 281 -3.37 -2.80 22.73
CA ASP A 281 -3.49 -3.31 21.36
C ASP A 281 -3.27 -4.82 21.33
N ASP A 282 -4.06 -5.50 20.51
CA ASP A 282 -3.93 -6.93 20.22
C ASP A 282 -3.87 -7.12 18.70
N GLN A 283 -2.68 -7.50 18.26
CA GLN A 283 -2.37 -7.61 16.84
C GLN A 283 -2.07 -9.06 16.52
N LYS A 284 -2.60 -9.54 15.40
CA LYS A 284 -2.27 -10.87 14.89
C LYS A 284 -2.20 -10.89 13.38
N THR A 285 -1.27 -11.67 12.84
CA THR A 285 -1.14 -11.95 11.41
C THR A 285 -0.85 -13.42 11.18
N LYS A 286 -1.19 -13.91 10.00
CA LYS A 286 -0.75 -15.23 9.51
C LYS A 286 -0.78 -15.30 8.00
N ASN A 287 0.01 -16.20 7.43
CA ASN A 287 -0.21 -16.63 6.07
C ASN A 287 -1.49 -17.48 6.03
N THR A 288 -2.41 -17.13 5.14
CA THR A 288 -3.64 -17.87 4.92
C THR A 288 -3.46 -18.87 3.78
N ALA A 289 -4.42 -19.78 3.60
CA ALA A 289 -4.33 -20.77 2.54
C ALA A 289 -4.10 -20.12 1.17
N SER A 290 -3.20 -20.71 0.39
CA SER A 290 -2.94 -20.35 -1.00
C SER A 290 -2.59 -21.59 -1.81
N SER A 291 -2.80 -21.51 -3.11
CA SER A 291 -2.40 -22.57 -4.03
C SER A 291 -1.77 -21.95 -5.26
N SER A 292 -0.80 -22.66 -5.84
CA SER A 292 -0.19 -22.31 -7.11
C SER A 292 -0.36 -23.49 -8.06
N PRO A 293 -0.84 -23.25 -9.30
CA PRO A 293 -0.99 -24.32 -10.27
C PRO A 293 0.35 -24.97 -10.61
N ALA A 294 0.28 -26.17 -11.19
CA ALA A 294 1.46 -26.80 -11.77
C ALA A 294 1.98 -25.96 -12.95
N ASN A 295 3.28 -26.05 -13.25
CA ASN A 295 3.78 -25.48 -14.49
C ASN A 295 3.13 -26.20 -15.69
N PRO A 296 2.71 -25.49 -16.75
CA PRO A 296 1.98 -26.11 -17.87
C PRO A 296 2.80 -27.09 -18.71
N VAL A 297 4.14 -27.03 -18.64
CA VAL A 297 5.05 -27.82 -19.49
C VAL A 297 5.57 -29.03 -18.73
N ILE A 298 5.98 -28.80 -17.49
CA ILE A 298 6.62 -29.82 -16.64
C ILE A 298 5.78 -30.10 -15.39
N GLY A 299 4.47 -29.88 -15.45
CA GLY A 299 3.55 -30.16 -14.33
C GLY A 299 3.46 -31.65 -14.01
N THR A 300 3.68 -32.50 -15.02
CA THR A 300 3.91 -33.94 -14.88
C THR A 300 5.40 -34.27 -15.07
N PRO A 301 5.91 -35.37 -14.50
CA PRO A 301 7.31 -35.76 -14.64
C PRO A 301 7.74 -36.00 -16.08
N VAL A 302 8.72 -35.21 -16.54
CA VAL A 302 9.44 -35.42 -17.79
C VAL A 302 10.71 -36.20 -17.50
N GLN A 303 10.92 -37.31 -18.22
CA GLN A 303 12.12 -38.13 -18.08
C GLN A 303 13.29 -37.52 -18.85
N LEU A 304 14.43 -37.44 -18.19
CA LEU A 304 15.72 -37.01 -18.71
C LEU A 304 16.70 -38.19 -18.64
N THR A 305 17.82 -38.11 -19.35
CA THR A 305 18.86 -39.15 -19.34
C THR A 305 19.36 -39.49 -17.92
N ASN A 306 19.34 -38.53 -16.99
CA ASN A 306 19.85 -38.67 -15.62
C ASN A 306 18.79 -38.41 -14.53
N GLY A 307 17.52 -38.74 -14.77
CA GLY A 307 16.43 -38.61 -13.78
C GLY A 307 15.17 -38.01 -14.35
N SER A 308 14.24 -37.58 -13.50
CA SER A 308 13.02 -36.88 -13.93
C SER A 308 12.96 -35.47 -13.34
N ILE A 309 12.33 -34.56 -14.09
CA ILE A 309 12.02 -33.21 -13.62
C ILE A 309 10.53 -32.99 -13.66
N SER A 310 9.99 -32.39 -12.60
CA SER A 310 8.60 -31.93 -12.55
C SER A 310 8.49 -30.68 -11.69
N LEU A 311 7.47 -29.89 -11.96
CA LEU A 311 7.09 -28.73 -11.17
C LEU A 311 5.56 -28.76 -10.93
N PRO A 312 5.09 -29.69 -10.07
CA PRO A 312 3.67 -29.90 -9.80
C PRO A 312 3.08 -28.72 -9.02
N GLY A 313 1.75 -28.65 -9.00
CA GLY A 313 1.03 -27.64 -8.23
C GLY A 313 1.31 -27.76 -6.73
N LEU A 314 1.31 -26.63 -6.04
CA LEU A 314 1.44 -26.60 -4.58
C LEU A 314 0.17 -26.07 -3.95
N SER A 315 -0.17 -26.65 -2.81
CA SER A 315 -1.21 -26.16 -1.91
C SER A 315 -0.60 -25.94 -0.54
N PHE A 316 -0.80 -24.74 -0.01
CA PHE A 316 -0.43 -24.38 1.34
C PHE A 316 -1.72 -24.17 2.15
N GLY A 317 -1.89 -24.94 3.21
CA GLY A 317 -3.10 -24.90 4.05
C GLY A 317 -3.25 -23.64 4.91
N GLY A 318 -2.27 -22.73 4.88
CA GLY A 318 -2.17 -21.61 5.80
C GLY A 318 -1.37 -21.99 7.05
N ASP A 319 -0.86 -20.98 7.76
CA ASP A 319 -0.21 -21.21 9.04
C ASP A 319 -1.25 -21.70 10.07
N THR A 320 -0.85 -22.72 10.84
CA THR A 320 -1.66 -23.26 11.94
C THR A 320 -1.66 -22.35 13.17
N ARG A 321 -0.73 -21.39 13.24
CA ARG A 321 -0.56 -20.44 14.35
C ARG A 321 -0.53 -19.01 13.84
N ASP A 322 -1.07 -18.09 14.62
CA ASP A 322 -0.97 -16.66 14.38
C ASP A 322 0.35 -16.12 14.98
N LEU A 323 1.08 -15.28 14.24
CA LEU A 323 2.06 -14.36 14.86
C LEU A 323 1.26 -13.29 15.58
N ARG A 324 1.45 -13.16 16.89
CA ARG A 324 0.61 -12.30 17.75
C ARG A 324 1.44 -11.64 18.83
N TRP A 325 1.15 -10.38 19.11
CA TRP A 325 1.59 -9.74 20.35
C TRP A 325 0.53 -8.77 20.87
N LYS A 326 0.58 -8.58 22.18
CA LYS A 326 -0.25 -7.62 22.90
C LYS A 326 0.64 -6.54 23.47
N THR A 327 0.22 -5.29 23.34
CA THR A 327 0.96 -4.14 23.84
C THR A 327 0.10 -3.35 24.80
N LEU A 328 0.76 -2.83 25.84
CA LEU A 328 0.17 -1.90 26.79
C LEU A 328 0.98 -0.61 26.76
N GLU A 329 0.34 0.48 26.40
CA GLU A 329 0.96 1.75 26.09
C GLU A 329 0.46 2.83 27.07
N PRO A 330 1.13 3.02 28.22
CA PRO A 330 0.83 4.13 29.10
C PRO A 330 1.24 5.47 28.48
N ARG A 331 0.45 6.49 28.74
CA ARG A 331 0.70 7.88 28.36
C ARG A 331 0.36 8.77 29.54
N VAL A 332 1.35 9.49 30.05
CA VAL A 332 1.19 10.41 31.18
C VAL A 332 1.82 11.74 30.83
N GLY A 333 1.08 12.82 31.02
CA GLY A 333 1.51 14.20 30.87
C GLY A 333 1.09 15.01 32.09
N LEU A 334 1.98 15.88 32.54
CA LEU A 334 1.74 16.82 33.62
C LEU A 334 2.03 18.22 33.11
N THR A 335 1.13 19.16 33.35
CA THR A 335 1.35 20.59 33.12
C THR A 335 1.01 21.35 34.39
N TYR A 336 1.93 22.13 34.92
CA TYR A 336 1.71 22.97 36.09
C TYR A 336 1.93 24.44 35.73
N ALA A 337 0.92 25.27 35.99
CA ALA A 337 1.02 26.71 35.83
C ALA A 337 1.61 27.35 37.11
N LEU A 338 2.74 28.02 36.98
CA LEU A 338 3.39 28.72 38.08
C LEU A 338 2.67 30.05 38.36
N GLY A 339 2.57 30.39 39.65
CA GLY A 339 1.99 31.65 40.10
C GLY A 339 0.48 31.74 39.91
N SER A 340 -0.10 32.85 40.36
CA SER A 340 -1.51 33.17 40.16
C SER A 340 -1.81 33.70 38.76
N ASP A 341 -0.80 34.25 38.07
CA ASP A 341 -0.92 34.80 36.72
C ASP A 341 -0.80 33.75 35.61
N LYS A 342 -0.36 32.53 35.95
CA LYS A 342 -0.29 31.34 35.07
C LYS A 342 0.50 31.57 33.76
N LYS A 343 1.46 32.50 33.76
CA LYS A 343 2.24 32.85 32.56
C LYS A 343 3.36 31.87 32.24
N THR A 344 3.85 31.16 33.25
CA THR A 344 4.92 30.16 33.09
C THR A 344 4.36 28.76 33.31
N LEU A 345 4.59 27.86 32.35
CA LEU A 345 4.14 26.47 32.42
C LEU A 345 5.32 25.53 32.53
N LEU A 346 5.30 24.65 33.54
CA LEU A 346 6.20 23.50 33.63
C LEU A 346 5.49 22.28 33.06
N ARG A 347 6.16 21.53 32.18
CA ARG A 347 5.59 20.35 31.53
C ARG A 347 6.53 19.16 31.65
N ALA A 348 5.96 18.01 31.95
CA ALA A 348 6.65 16.73 31.96
C ALA A 348 5.76 15.66 31.32
N GLY A 349 6.36 14.61 30.78
CA GLY A 349 5.59 13.51 30.24
C GLY A 349 6.41 12.26 30.01
N TYR A 350 5.70 11.13 30.04
CA TYR A 350 6.21 9.81 29.70
C TYR A 350 5.18 9.11 28.82
N ASN A 351 5.62 8.61 27.67
CA ASN A 351 4.75 7.92 26.74
C ASN A 351 5.48 6.69 26.19
N ARG A 352 4.74 5.60 26.04
CA ARG A 352 5.18 4.43 25.29
C ARG A 352 4.40 4.34 23.99
N TYR A 353 5.10 4.00 22.91
CA TYR A 353 4.53 3.72 21.60
C TYR A 353 5.06 2.37 21.09
N ALA A 354 4.21 1.61 20.45
CA ALA A 354 4.51 0.32 19.86
C ALA A 354 4.20 0.32 18.36
N ASN A 355 5.03 -0.41 17.60
CA ASN A 355 4.81 -0.58 16.18
C ASN A 355 3.69 -1.59 15.89
N GLN A 356 3.09 -1.42 14.72
CA GLN A 356 2.13 -2.40 14.20
C GLN A 356 2.86 -3.61 13.63
N ILE A 357 2.23 -4.79 13.67
CA ILE A 357 2.64 -5.93 12.84
C ILE A 357 2.44 -5.50 11.38
N GLY A 358 3.43 -5.72 10.52
CA GLY A 358 3.28 -5.58 9.07
C GLY A 358 3.98 -4.38 8.46
#